data_AF-A0A9D6ZG82-F1
#
_entry.id   AF-A0A9D6ZG82-F1
#
_cell.length_a   1.000
_cell.length_b   1.000
_cell.length_c   1.000
_cell.angle_alpha   90.00
_cell.angle_beta   90.00
_cell.angle_gamma   90.00
#
_symmetry.space_group_name_H-M   'P 1'
#
loop_
_entity.id
_entity.type
_entity.pdbx_description
1 polymer ?
#
loop_
_entity_poly.entity_id
_entity_poly.type
_entity_poly.pdbx_seq_one_letter_code
_entity_poly.pdbx_strand_id
1 'polypeptide(L)'
;MPDPCQLLQPEAVVSRVGWYATPLALETAAELQAQARQVLQRTLVQGGYALAPRLAEMIAGFWLGRDVSHDYRSLVATVPETQQAAVELVFGQLLMSRKRAGALHHLNRGFELATATLAPAVYFILLRRHTLLRNLVLTATGSLAQTLPDLLQEARVIQRLQRGHGLPRTLRNPHDDTLG
;
A
#
# COMPACT_ATOMS: atom_id res chain seq x y z
N MET A 1 1.86 13.53 -0.35
CA MET A 1 1.48 12.20 -0.88
C MET A 1 1.58 12.31 -2.40
N PRO A 2 2.16 11.35 -3.12
CA PRO A 2 2.15 11.43 -4.58
C PRO A 2 0.70 11.35 -5.07
N ASP A 3 0.35 12.26 -5.96
CA ASP A 3 -0.93 12.25 -6.65
C ASP A 3 -0.88 11.14 -7.73
N PRO A 4 -1.83 10.19 -7.78
CA PRO A 4 -1.90 9.20 -8.85
C PRO A 4 -1.86 9.79 -10.25
N CYS A 5 -2.32 11.04 -10.45
CA CYS A 5 -2.20 11.76 -11.71
C CYS A 5 -0.75 11.98 -12.16
N GLN A 6 0.22 11.96 -11.24
CA GLN A 6 1.65 12.04 -11.57
C GLN A 6 2.13 10.82 -12.37
N LEU A 7 1.44 9.68 -12.28
CA LEU A 7 1.74 8.48 -13.06
C LEU A 7 1.42 8.63 -14.56
N LEU A 8 0.68 9.66 -14.93
CA LEU A 8 0.30 9.93 -16.32
C LEU A 8 1.34 10.76 -17.08
N GLN A 9 2.38 11.26 -16.40
CA GLN A 9 3.44 12.01 -17.05
C GLN A 9 4.33 11.07 -17.89
N PRO A 10 4.82 11.50 -19.07
CA PRO A 10 5.59 10.63 -19.99
C PRO A 10 6.86 10.06 -19.35
N GLU A 11 7.47 10.82 -18.44
CA GLU A 11 8.70 10.46 -17.74
C GLU A 11 8.45 10.01 -16.29
N ALA A 12 7.20 9.67 -15.95
CA ALA A 12 6.84 9.32 -14.59
C ALA A 12 7.56 8.06 -14.11
N VAL A 13 8.59 8.26 -13.27
CA VAL A 13 9.19 7.18 -12.50
C VAL A 13 8.30 6.88 -11.31
N VAL A 14 7.79 5.65 -11.22
CA VAL A 14 6.99 5.19 -10.08
C VAL A 14 7.89 5.18 -8.84
N SER A 15 7.67 6.14 -7.94
CA SER A 15 8.41 6.25 -6.70
C SER A 15 8.09 5.09 -5.78
N ARG A 16 9.10 4.28 -5.43
CA ARG A 16 8.95 3.13 -4.52
C ARG A 16 8.56 3.53 -3.10
N VAL A 17 8.84 4.77 -2.69
CA VAL A 17 8.38 5.30 -1.38
C VAL A 17 6.94 5.79 -1.45
N GLY A 18 6.47 6.15 -2.65
CA GLY A 18 5.15 6.70 -2.88
C GLY A 18 4.01 5.86 -2.29
N TRP A 19 2.95 6.54 -1.86
CA TRP A 19 1.68 5.92 -1.50
C TRP A 19 0.65 6.27 -2.55
N TYR A 20 0.28 5.29 -3.37
CA TYR A 20 -0.61 5.45 -4.52
C TYR A 20 -2.04 4.97 -4.23
N ALA A 21 -2.31 4.55 -3.00
CA ALA A 21 -3.61 4.06 -2.55
C ALA A 21 -4.35 5.06 -1.67
N THR A 22 -4.17 6.35 -1.93
CA THR A 22 -5.04 7.38 -1.34
C THR A 22 -6.44 7.21 -1.94
N PRO A 23 -7.51 7.16 -1.13
CA PRO A 23 -8.88 7.07 -1.63
C PRO A 23 -9.18 8.19 -2.63
N LEU A 24 -9.76 7.82 -3.77
CA LEU A 24 -10.19 8.75 -4.81
C LEU A 24 -11.72 8.87 -4.81
N ALA A 25 -12.20 10.07 -5.12
CA ALA A 25 -13.59 10.26 -5.51
C ALA A 25 -13.87 9.51 -6.83
N LEU A 26 -15.12 9.12 -7.06
CA LEU A 26 -15.50 8.32 -8.23
C LEU A 26 -15.23 9.08 -9.53
N GLU A 27 -15.47 10.38 -9.54
CA GLU A 27 -15.24 11.28 -10.67
C GLU A 27 -13.74 11.33 -11.00
N THR A 28 -12.89 11.56 -9.99
CA THR A 28 -11.43 11.58 -10.16
C THR A 28 -10.90 10.22 -10.61
N ALA A 29 -11.45 9.11 -10.10
CA ALA A 29 -11.06 7.77 -10.53
C ALA A 29 -11.46 7.51 -12.00
N ALA A 30 -12.64 7.95 -12.43
CA ALA A 30 -13.09 7.84 -13.81
C ALA A 30 -12.21 8.68 -14.76
N GLU A 31 -11.87 9.91 -14.37
CA GLU A 31 -10.95 10.78 -15.10
C GLU A 31 -9.56 10.15 -15.23
N LEU A 32 -9.00 9.67 -14.12
CA LEU A 32 -7.71 8.97 -14.10
C LEU A 32 -7.73 7.76 -15.04
N GLN A 33 -8.82 6.99 -15.05
CA GLN A 33 -8.96 5.85 -15.96
C GLN A 33 -8.98 6.27 -17.43
N ALA A 34 -9.76 7.30 -17.76
CA ALA A 34 -9.87 7.81 -19.12
C ALA A 34 -8.51 8.32 -19.63
N GLN A 35 -7.80 9.08 -18.81
CA GLN A 35 -6.47 9.60 -19.15
C GLN A 35 -5.44 8.48 -19.27
N ALA A 36 -5.41 7.53 -18.33
CA ALA A 36 -4.52 6.37 -18.37
C ALA A 36 -4.68 5.57 -19.67
N ARG A 37 -5.92 5.34 -20.11
CA ARG A 37 -6.23 4.65 -21.37
C ARG A 37 -5.75 5.43 -22.59
N GLN A 38 -5.97 6.74 -22.62
CA GLN A 38 -5.50 7.59 -23.73
C GLN A 38 -3.98 7.56 -23.84
N VAL A 39 -3.25 7.66 -22.72
CA VAL A 39 -1.79 7.58 -22.70
C VAL A 39 -1.33 6.19 -23.16
N LEU A 40 -1.92 5.12 -22.62
CA LEU A 40 -1.57 3.75 -22.99
C LEU A 40 -1.76 3.48 -24.49
N GLN A 41 -2.89 3.92 -25.06
CA GLN A 41 -3.16 3.80 -26.50
C GLN A 41 -2.09 4.49 -27.34
N ARG A 42 -1.71 5.72 -26.99
CA ARG A 42 -0.65 6.45 -27.69
C ARG A 42 0.70 5.75 -27.59
N THR A 43 1.06 5.26 -26.41
CA THR A 43 2.32 4.53 -26.21
C THR A 43 2.37 3.23 -27.02
N LEU A 44 1.27 2.48 -27.06
CA LEU A 44 1.20 1.22 -27.82
C LEU A 44 1.31 1.45 -29.33
N VAL A 45 0.69 2.51 -29.86
CA VAL A 45 0.83 2.91 -31.28
C VAL A 45 2.29 3.22 -31.63
N GLN A 46 3.05 3.76 -30.68
CA GLN A 46 4.49 4.03 -30.84
C GLN A 46 5.38 2.80 -30.59
N GLY A 47 4.81 1.63 -30.36
CA GLY A 47 5.54 0.39 -30.06
C GLY A 47 6.18 0.35 -28.68
N GLY A 48 5.82 1.29 -27.80
CA GLY A 48 6.35 1.40 -26.45
C GLY A 48 5.60 0.52 -25.44
N TYR A 49 6.23 0.33 -24.28
CA TYR A 49 5.61 -0.27 -23.11
C TYR A 49 5.72 0.70 -21.93
N ALA A 50 4.58 1.07 -21.33
CA ALA A 50 4.56 2.00 -20.19
C ALA A 50 3.83 1.38 -18.99
N LEU A 51 4.60 1.09 -17.94
CA LEU A 51 4.09 0.57 -16.67
C LEU A 51 3.18 1.58 -15.96
N ALA A 52 3.57 2.86 -15.94
CA ALA A 52 2.89 3.90 -15.18
C ALA A 52 1.40 4.08 -15.56
N PRO A 53 1.00 4.21 -16.84
CA PRO A 53 -0.42 4.29 -17.21
C PRO A 53 -1.19 3.00 -16.90
N ARG A 54 -0.57 1.81 -16.98
CA ARG A 54 -1.23 0.56 -16.57
C ARG A 54 -1.46 0.49 -15.05
N LEU A 55 -0.51 0.97 -14.25
CA LEU A 55 -0.70 1.12 -12.81
C LEU A 55 -1.79 2.15 -12.48
N ALA A 56 -1.84 3.27 -13.21
CA ALA A 56 -2.89 4.27 -13.07
C ALA A 56 -4.28 3.69 -13.39
N GLU A 57 -4.41 2.88 -14.45
CA GLU A 57 -5.66 2.19 -14.79
C GLU A 57 -6.08 1.18 -13.70
N MET A 58 -5.12 0.45 -13.13
CA MET A 58 -5.37 -0.47 -12.01
C MET A 58 -5.83 0.28 -10.75
N ILE A 59 -5.17 1.38 -10.38
CA ILE A 59 -5.55 2.23 -9.25
C ILE A 59 -6.97 2.79 -9.45
N ALA A 60 -7.23 3.36 -10.61
CA ALA A 60 -8.56 3.88 -10.96
C ALA A 60 -9.63 2.78 -10.91
N GLY A 61 -9.33 1.60 -11.47
CA GLY A 61 -10.23 0.45 -11.45
C GLY A 61 -10.62 0.02 -10.04
N PHE A 62 -9.66 0.03 -9.11
CA PHE A 62 -9.90 -0.34 -7.72
C PHE A 62 -10.87 0.63 -7.04
N TRP A 63 -10.71 1.93 -7.27
CA TRP A 63 -11.58 2.96 -6.70
C TRP A 63 -12.97 3.02 -7.35
N LEU A 64 -13.08 2.65 -8.62
CA LEU A 64 -14.35 2.44 -9.32
C LEU A 64 -15.06 1.13 -8.90
N GLY A 65 -14.53 0.39 -7.93
CA GLY A 65 -15.14 -0.83 -7.41
C GLY A 65 -14.98 -2.07 -8.30
N ARG A 66 -14.11 -2.03 -9.33
CA ARG A 66 -13.82 -3.18 -10.18
C ARG A 66 -12.89 -4.16 -9.45
N ASP A 67 -12.99 -5.45 -9.78
CA ASP A 67 -11.97 -6.42 -9.38
C ASP A 67 -10.72 -6.23 -10.25
N VAL A 68 -9.66 -5.71 -9.65
CA VAL A 68 -8.38 -5.43 -10.31
C VAL A 68 -7.39 -6.59 -10.19
N SER A 69 -7.82 -7.74 -9.65
CA SER A 69 -6.97 -8.92 -9.53
C SER A 69 -6.52 -9.46 -10.90
N HIS A 70 -7.37 -9.31 -11.92
CA HIS A 70 -7.00 -9.65 -13.30
C HIS A 70 -5.92 -8.70 -13.84
N ASP A 71 -6.09 -7.39 -13.64
CA ASP A 71 -5.13 -6.37 -14.06
C ASP A 71 -3.76 -6.58 -13.39
N TYR A 72 -3.76 -6.86 -12.08
CA TYR A 72 -2.56 -7.23 -11.33
C TYR A 72 -1.84 -8.46 -11.90
N ARG A 73 -2.56 -9.57 -12.12
CA ARG A 73 -1.96 -10.80 -12.67
C ARG A 73 -1.38 -10.58 -14.06
N SER A 74 -2.11 -9.86 -14.91
CA SER A 74 -1.65 -9.48 -16.25
C SER A 74 -0.38 -8.64 -16.19
N LEU A 75 -0.31 -7.67 -15.28
CA LEU A 75 0.87 -6.83 -15.08
C LEU A 75 2.07 -7.67 -14.64
N VAL A 76 1.96 -8.46 -13.57
CA VAL A 76 3.07 -9.28 -13.07
C VAL A 76 3.59 -10.25 -14.13
N ALA A 77 2.70 -10.82 -14.97
CA ALA A 77 3.08 -11.74 -16.03
C ALA A 77 3.77 -11.08 -17.23
N THR A 78 3.60 -9.77 -17.43
CA THR A 78 4.07 -9.06 -18.64
C THR A 78 5.20 -8.07 -18.38
N VAL A 79 5.38 -7.64 -17.13
CA VAL A 79 6.46 -6.73 -16.75
C VAL A 79 7.78 -7.47 -16.48
N PRO A 80 8.93 -6.86 -16.76
CA PRO A 80 10.22 -7.35 -16.27
C PRO A 80 10.24 -7.44 -14.74
N GLU A 81 11.04 -8.35 -14.18
CA GLU A 81 11.19 -8.54 -12.73
C GLU A 81 11.58 -7.23 -12.00
N THR A 82 12.42 -6.40 -12.63
CA THR A 82 12.82 -5.09 -12.10
C THR A 82 11.66 -4.12 -11.87
N GLN A 83 10.53 -4.34 -12.57
CA GLN A 83 9.30 -3.56 -12.48
C GLN A 83 8.22 -4.25 -11.62
N GLN A 84 8.32 -5.56 -11.40
CA GLN A 84 7.36 -6.30 -10.57
C GLN A 84 7.29 -5.73 -9.14
N ALA A 85 8.42 -5.26 -8.60
CA ALA A 85 8.47 -4.60 -7.30
C ALA A 85 7.45 -3.45 -7.19
N ALA A 86 7.32 -2.61 -8.23
CA ALA A 86 6.39 -1.50 -8.23
C ALA A 86 4.93 -1.97 -8.30
N VAL A 87 4.65 -3.02 -9.10
CA VAL A 87 3.32 -3.61 -9.22
C VAL A 87 2.86 -4.19 -7.87
N GLU A 88 3.72 -4.99 -7.23
CA GLU A 88 3.48 -5.60 -5.92
C GLU A 88 3.25 -4.55 -4.84
N LEU A 89 4.08 -3.50 -4.81
CA LEU A 89 3.92 -2.41 -3.86
C LEU A 89 2.59 -1.68 -4.07
N VAL A 90 2.26 -1.26 -5.29
CA VAL A 90 1.01 -0.52 -5.56
C VAL A 90 -0.21 -1.39 -5.23
N PHE A 91 -0.23 -2.66 -5.65
CA PHE A 91 -1.34 -3.56 -5.36
C PHE A 91 -1.49 -3.81 -3.86
N GLY A 92 -0.38 -4.06 -3.14
CA GLY A 92 -0.37 -4.19 -1.69
C GLY A 92 -0.88 -2.94 -0.97
N GLN A 93 -0.54 -1.74 -1.49
CA GLN A 93 -1.06 -0.47 -0.96
C GLN A 93 -2.57 -0.35 -1.16
N LEU A 94 -3.11 -0.72 -2.33
CA LEU A 94 -4.56 -0.70 -2.60
C LEU A 94 -5.32 -1.63 -1.66
N LEU A 95 -4.81 -2.85 -1.45
CA LEU A 95 -5.41 -3.77 -0.48
C LEU A 95 -5.31 -3.22 0.95
N MET A 96 -4.17 -2.62 1.30
CA MET A 96 -3.94 -2.05 2.63
C MET A 96 -4.84 -0.84 2.92
N SER A 97 -5.14 0.01 1.93
CA SER A 97 -6.05 1.15 2.10
C SER A 97 -7.44 0.71 2.54
N ARG A 98 -7.85 -0.51 2.21
CA ARG A 98 -9.09 -1.15 2.68
C ARG A 98 -8.88 -2.23 3.72
N LYS A 99 -7.69 -2.31 4.36
CA LYS A 99 -7.32 -3.33 5.36
C LYS A 99 -7.70 -4.76 4.92
N ARG A 100 -7.48 -5.08 3.65
CA ARG A 100 -7.79 -6.41 3.09
C ARG A 100 -6.70 -7.42 3.41
N ALA A 101 -7.11 -8.67 3.65
CA ALA A 101 -6.19 -9.79 3.74
C ALA A 101 -5.32 -9.90 2.47
N GLY A 102 -4.07 -10.34 2.63
CA GLY A 102 -3.09 -10.38 1.54
C GLY A 102 -2.33 -9.07 1.29
N ALA A 103 -2.79 -7.92 1.81
CA ALA A 103 -2.10 -6.65 1.64
C ALA A 103 -0.61 -6.69 2.07
N LEU A 104 -0.33 -7.24 3.26
CA LEU A 104 1.03 -7.36 3.77
C LEU A 104 1.89 -8.32 2.93
N HIS A 105 1.31 -9.37 2.34
CA HIS A 105 2.04 -10.29 1.49
C HIS A 105 2.61 -9.56 0.27
N HIS A 106 1.77 -8.81 -0.44
CA HIS A 106 2.19 -8.02 -1.61
C HIS A 106 3.16 -6.89 -1.23
N LEU A 107 2.93 -6.19 -0.11
CA LEU A 107 3.87 -5.17 0.37
C LEU A 107 5.25 -5.75 0.69
N ASN A 108 5.31 -6.91 1.34
CA ASN A 108 6.58 -7.57 1.65
C ASN A 108 7.27 -8.09 0.39
N ARG A 109 6.54 -8.75 -0.50
CA ARG A 109 7.08 -9.24 -1.79
C ARG A 109 7.63 -8.09 -2.62
N GLY A 110 6.89 -6.99 -2.75
CA GLY A 110 7.36 -5.80 -3.46
C GLY A 110 8.59 -5.16 -2.82
N PHE A 111 8.69 -5.19 -1.49
CA PHE A 111 9.88 -4.74 -0.77
C PHE A 111 11.08 -5.65 -1.01
N GLU A 112 10.91 -6.97 -0.94
CA GLU A 112 11.95 -7.98 -1.22
C GLU A 112 12.51 -7.80 -2.64
N LEU A 113 11.64 -7.74 -3.65
CA LEU A 113 12.03 -7.50 -5.05
C LEU A 113 12.76 -6.16 -5.25
N ALA A 114 12.40 -5.14 -4.47
CA ALA A 114 13.05 -3.83 -4.57
C ALA A 114 14.42 -3.79 -3.87
N THR A 115 14.67 -4.62 -2.86
CA THR A 115 15.71 -4.43 -1.85
C THR A 115 17.10 -4.22 -2.45
N ALA A 116 17.47 -5.00 -3.47
CA ALA A 116 18.79 -4.93 -4.11
C ALA A 116 19.08 -3.59 -4.81
N THR A 117 18.05 -2.80 -5.11
CA THR A 117 18.16 -1.54 -5.87
C THR A 117 17.67 -0.32 -5.08
N LEU A 118 17.36 -0.49 -3.78
CA LEU A 118 16.93 0.62 -2.94
C LEU A 118 18.11 1.41 -2.39
N ALA A 119 18.04 2.73 -2.50
CA ALA A 119 18.88 3.62 -1.70
C ALA A 119 18.61 3.38 -0.20
N PRO A 120 19.61 3.45 0.69
CA PRO A 120 19.45 3.16 2.11
C PRO A 120 18.33 3.96 2.80
N ALA A 121 18.20 5.26 2.47
CA ALA A 121 17.13 6.09 3.02
C ALA A 121 15.73 5.57 2.65
N VAL A 122 15.54 5.16 1.39
CA VAL A 122 14.28 4.60 0.89
C VAL A 122 13.97 3.27 1.58
N TYR A 123 14.98 2.41 1.74
CA TYR A 123 14.87 1.13 2.43
C TYR A 123 14.30 1.30 3.85
N PHE A 124 14.88 2.20 4.65
CA PHE A 124 14.41 2.40 6.03
C PHE A 124 13.01 3.02 6.10
N ILE A 125 12.63 3.89 5.17
CA ILE A 125 11.27 4.45 5.12
C ILE A 125 10.25 3.33 4.87
N LEU A 126 10.51 2.47 3.88
CA LEU A 126 9.64 1.33 3.56
C LEU A 126 9.56 0.34 4.72
N LEU A 127 10.70 -0.05 5.28
CA LEU A 127 10.77 -1.00 6.38
C LEU A 127 9.99 -0.50 7.61
N ARG A 128 10.18 0.76 8.01
CA ARG A 128 9.46 1.36 9.14
C ARG A 128 7.96 1.39 8.91
N ARG A 129 7.53 1.81 7.71
CA ARG A 129 6.12 1.82 7.33
C ARG A 129 5.51 0.43 7.36
N HIS A 130 6.13 -0.56 6.73
CA HIS A 130 5.60 -1.93 6.68
C HIS A 130 5.53 -2.53 8.10
N THR A 131 6.58 -2.33 8.89
CA THR A 131 6.62 -2.77 10.30
C THR A 131 5.46 -2.19 11.11
N LEU A 132 5.13 -0.91 10.91
CA LEU A 132 4.01 -0.29 11.60
C LEU A 132 2.67 -0.83 11.09
N LEU A 133 2.47 -0.92 9.77
CA LEU A 133 1.24 -1.44 9.17
C LEU A 133 0.92 -2.89 9.54
N ARG A 134 1.92 -3.70 9.93
CA ARG A 134 1.70 -5.07 10.45
C ARG A 134 0.82 -5.15 11.69
N ASN A 135 0.67 -4.05 12.43
CA ASN A 135 -0.19 -4.01 13.61
C ASN A 135 -1.68 -3.87 13.27
N LEU A 136 -2.05 -3.61 12.01
CA LEU A 136 -3.44 -3.46 11.60
C LEU A 136 -4.15 -4.81 11.54
N VAL A 137 -5.44 -4.81 11.91
CA VAL A 137 -6.32 -5.97 11.70
C VAL A 137 -6.77 -5.98 10.24
N LEU A 138 -6.41 -7.05 9.52
CA LEU A 138 -6.76 -7.24 8.12
C LEU A 138 -7.85 -8.31 7.99
N THR A 139 -8.84 -8.08 7.13
CA THR A 139 -9.99 -8.99 6.96
C THR A 139 -10.20 -9.34 5.49
N ALA A 140 -10.90 -10.45 5.21
CA ALA A 140 -11.17 -10.88 3.84
C ALA A 140 -12.06 -9.86 3.07
N THR A 141 -13.08 -9.31 3.73
CA THR A 141 -13.99 -8.31 3.14
C THR A 141 -13.35 -6.91 3.06
N GLY A 142 -12.38 -6.64 3.93
CA GLY A 142 -11.81 -5.32 4.15
C GLY A 142 -12.73 -4.38 4.95
N SER A 143 -12.31 -3.14 5.07
CA SER A 143 -13.01 -2.03 5.71
C SER A 143 -13.27 -0.88 4.73
N LEU A 144 -13.82 0.22 5.25
CA LEU A 144 -13.79 1.52 4.59
C LEU A 144 -12.35 1.89 4.23
N ALA A 145 -12.22 2.62 3.13
CA ALA A 145 -10.95 3.06 2.61
C ALA A 145 -10.35 4.15 3.51
N GLN A 146 -9.05 4.08 3.76
CA GLN A 146 -8.31 5.00 4.62
C GLN A 146 -7.06 5.53 3.92
N THR A 147 -6.67 6.75 4.30
CA THR A 147 -5.40 7.34 3.85
C THR A 147 -4.22 6.70 4.58
N LEU A 148 -3.00 6.85 4.05
CA LEU A 148 -1.81 6.36 4.77
C LEU A 148 -1.67 7.00 6.17
N PRO A 149 -1.82 8.32 6.36
CA PRO A 149 -1.79 8.91 7.69
C PRO A 149 -2.75 8.24 8.68
N ASP A 150 -3.99 7.98 8.27
CA ASP A 150 -5.01 7.35 9.13
C ASP A 150 -4.62 5.92 9.49
N LEU A 151 -4.18 5.13 8.51
CA LEU A 151 -3.70 3.76 8.73
C LEU A 151 -2.50 3.72 9.69
N LEU A 152 -1.53 4.61 9.51
CA LEU A 152 -0.36 4.68 10.39
C LEU A 152 -0.76 5.12 11.80
N GLN A 153 -1.76 5.98 11.93
CA GLN A 153 -2.28 6.40 13.22
C GLN A 153 -3.00 5.26 13.93
N GLU A 154 -3.91 4.56 13.24
CA GLU A 154 -4.59 3.37 13.76
C GLU A 154 -3.57 2.31 14.23
N ALA A 155 -2.58 2.01 13.38
CA ALA A 155 -1.52 1.05 13.69
C ALA A 155 -0.72 1.43 14.95
N ARG A 156 -0.41 2.72 15.16
CA ARG A 156 0.28 3.19 16.37
C ARG A 156 -0.57 3.01 17.63
N VAL A 157 -1.87 3.27 17.53
CA VAL A 157 -2.79 3.07 18.65
C VAL A 157 -2.82 1.60 19.04
N ILE A 158 -2.99 0.69 18.08
CA ILE A 158 -2.98 -0.76 18.32
C ILE A 158 -1.65 -1.20 18.95
N GLN A 159 -0.52 -0.76 18.40
CA GLN A 159 0.80 -1.09 18.94
C GLN A 159 0.97 -0.63 20.40
N ARG A 160 0.47 0.57 20.76
CA ARG A 160 0.51 1.07 22.14
C ARG A 160 -0.35 0.24 23.07
N LEU A 161 -1.55 -0.14 22.65
CA LEU A 161 -2.44 -0.98 23.43
C LEU A 161 -1.82 -2.34 23.71
N GLN A 162 -1.22 -2.98 22.70
CA GLN A 162 -0.52 -4.26 22.85
C GLN A 162 0.65 -4.18 23.86
N ARG A 163 1.41 -3.08 23.84
CA ARG A 163 2.49 -2.84 24.81
C ARG A 163 1.97 -2.54 26.22
N GLY A 164 0.83 -1.85 26.34
CA GLY A 164 0.20 -1.52 27.62
C GLY A 164 -0.51 -2.70 28.30
N HIS A 165 -0.90 -3.73 27.54
CA HIS A 165 -1.52 -4.96 28.06
C HIS A 165 -0.49 -6.04 28.45
N GLY A 166 0.79 -5.79 28.22
CA GLY A 166 1.89 -6.72 28.51
C GLY A 166 2.49 -6.57 29.91
N LEU A 167 1.67 -6.65 30.97
CA LEU A 167 2.03 -7.03 32.36
C LEU A 167 0.74 -7.00 33.23
N PRO A 168 0.36 -8.10 33.91
CA PRO A 168 -0.62 -7.99 34.98
C PRO A 168 0.00 -7.14 36.10
N ARG A 169 -0.68 -6.03 36.39
CA ARG A 169 -0.50 -5.26 37.62
C ARG A 169 -1.04 -6.11 38.78
N THR A 170 -0.32 -7.18 39.13
CA THR A 170 -0.54 -7.88 40.39
C THR A 170 -0.18 -6.92 41.50
N LEU A 171 -1.20 -6.23 42.00
CA LEU A 171 -1.48 -6.01 43.42
C LEU A 171 -0.25 -6.19 44.32
N ARG A 172 0.66 -5.21 44.30
CA ARG A 172 1.47 -4.91 45.48
C ARG A 172 0.59 -4.04 46.37
N ASN A 173 -0.36 -4.68 47.06
CA ASN A 173 -0.98 -4.03 48.20
C ASN A 173 0.07 -4.00 49.33
N PRO A 174 0.31 -2.81 49.90
CA PRO A 174 1.11 -2.65 51.11
C PRO A 174 0.28 -3.09 52.33
N HIS A 175 0.95 -3.34 53.46
CA HIS A 175 0.42 -3.73 54.77
C HIS A 175 0.32 -5.24 55.03
N ASP A 176 1.49 -5.85 55.27
CA ASP A 176 1.62 -6.87 56.31
C ASP A 176 2.02 -6.15 57.60
N ASP A 177 1.01 -5.60 58.28
CA ASP A 177 1.09 -5.13 59.66
C ASP A 177 -0.23 -5.53 60.31
N THR A 178 -0.25 -6.73 60.92
CA THR A 178 -0.95 -7.04 62.18
C THR A 178 -0.77 -8.52 62.59
N LEU A 179 -0.06 -8.69 63.72
CA LEU A 179 -0.20 -9.70 64.78
C LEU A 179 0.47 -11.08 64.64
N GLY A 180 1.51 -11.26 65.45
CA GLY A 180 2.16 -12.51 65.86
C GLY A 180 3.32 -12.22 66.81
#